data_AF-A0AAD5KMX9-F1
#
_entry.id   AF-A0AAD5KMX9-F1
#
_cell.length_a   1.000
_cell.length_b   1.000
_cell.length_c   1.000
_cell.angle_alpha   90.00
_cell.angle_beta   90.00
_cell.angle_gamma   90.00
#
_symmetry.space_group_name_H-M   'P 1'
#
loop_
_entity.id
_entity.type
_entity.pdbx_description
1 polymer ?
#
loop_
_entity_poly.entity_id
_entity_poly.type
_entity_poly.pdbx_seq_one_letter_code
_entity_poly.pdbx_strand_id
1 'polypeptide(L)'
;MEILCVLNNSNGTPDYIKEILLKPYKYQSLRSSGTNVFNQFIDAFNVWLKVPEERLAIINKASELMFHAAIMLDDIQDNSPVRDGELAAHSVFGVAQTLNCANYLCFLALEEVRKMENLKAVEIFSGMDVYWRDTVTCPTEKEYFEIGLDKTVGHVRMVVRLMQIESVSETDYTGLVRKLGIHYQVLDDYMSLQSKQNAQDKGTFCEDIEEGKFSLPIIHSIQANPQNRQELLDIWKQRTKSMELKQHALKLLEGTGSFSHCRKFLEDLEQDIRNDIQKFGENAILEKIMNTVSIHKIK
;
A
#
# COMPACT_ATOMS: atom_id res chain seq x y z
N MET A 1 17.15 -30.85 -23.12
CA MET A 1 17.36 -29.64 -23.94
C MET A 1 16.08 -29.33 -24.74
N GLU A 2 14.89 -29.42 -24.12
CA GLU A 2 13.60 -29.31 -24.83
C GLU A 2 12.58 -28.36 -24.17
N ILE A 3 12.87 -27.81 -22.98
CA ILE A 3 11.95 -26.88 -22.30
C ILE A 3 12.05 -25.44 -22.84
N LEU A 4 13.14 -25.10 -23.53
CA LEU A 4 13.37 -23.75 -24.06
C LEU A 4 12.71 -23.48 -25.42
N CYS A 5 12.23 -24.51 -26.14
CA CYS A 5 11.71 -24.34 -27.50
C CYS A 5 10.25 -23.85 -27.56
N VAL A 6 9.50 -23.94 -26.45
CA VAL A 6 8.08 -23.56 -26.40
C VAL A 6 7.87 -22.05 -26.19
N LEU A 7 8.89 -21.30 -25.75
CA LEU A 7 8.77 -19.86 -25.48
C LEU A 7 8.97 -18.97 -26.72
N ASN A 8 9.40 -19.54 -27.86
CA ASN A 8 9.70 -18.77 -29.08
C ASN A 8 8.53 -18.62 -30.06
N ASN A 9 7.33 -19.09 -29.69
CA ASN A 9 6.11 -18.95 -30.50
C ASN A 9 4.95 -18.40 -29.68
N SER A 10 5.05 -17.14 -29.24
CA SER A 10 3.86 -16.42 -28.78
C SER A 10 3.42 -15.43 -29.85
N ASN A 11 2.47 -15.85 -30.68
CA ASN A 11 1.50 -14.87 -31.18
C ASN A 11 0.87 -14.26 -29.93
N GLY A 12 1.09 -12.96 -29.71
CA GLY A 12 0.61 -12.27 -28.52
C GLY A 12 -0.90 -12.49 -28.31
N THR A 13 -1.35 -12.39 -27.05
CA THR A 13 -2.77 -12.52 -26.70
C THR A 13 -3.62 -11.62 -27.62
N PRO A 14 -4.59 -12.16 -28.39
CA PRO A 14 -5.45 -11.35 -29.24
C PRO A 14 -6.14 -10.21 -28.48
N ASP A 15 -6.36 -9.07 -29.13
CA ASP A 15 -6.85 -7.86 -28.46
C ASP A 15 -8.21 -8.08 -27.78
N TYR A 16 -9.12 -8.84 -28.39
CA TYR A 16 -10.42 -9.15 -27.77
C TYR A 16 -10.26 -9.97 -26.46
N ILE A 17 -9.24 -10.82 -26.36
CA ILE A 17 -8.93 -11.56 -25.13
C ILE A 17 -8.35 -10.61 -24.09
N LYS A 18 -7.43 -9.72 -24.48
CA LYS A 18 -6.88 -8.69 -23.59
C LYS A 18 -8.00 -7.82 -23.01
N GLU A 19 -8.96 -7.41 -23.84
CA GLU A 19 -10.10 -6.62 -23.38
C GLU A 19 -10.95 -7.34 -22.33
N ILE A 20 -11.16 -8.65 -22.49
CA ILE A 20 -11.88 -9.46 -21.50
C ILE A 20 -11.09 -9.56 -20.20
N LEU A 21 -9.79 -9.88 -20.29
CA LEU A 21 -8.91 -10.02 -19.13
C LEU A 21 -8.80 -8.74 -18.32
N LEU A 22 -8.82 -7.58 -18.98
CA LEU A 22 -8.63 -6.27 -18.36
C LEU A 22 -9.93 -5.61 -17.87
N LYS A 23 -11.09 -6.26 -17.94
CA LYS A 23 -12.36 -5.67 -17.46
C LYS A 23 -12.30 -5.24 -15.98
N PRO A 24 -11.83 -6.07 -15.03
CA PRO A 24 -11.73 -5.67 -13.62
C PRO A 24 -10.79 -4.46 -13.43
N TYR A 25 -9.63 -4.47 -14.08
CA TYR A 25 -8.69 -3.35 -14.08
C TYR A 25 -9.31 -2.06 -14.61
N LYS A 26 -9.91 -2.08 -15.82
CA LYS A 26 -10.56 -0.90 -16.42
C LYS A 26 -11.68 -0.37 -15.53
N TYR A 27 -12.42 -1.24 -14.86
CA TYR A 27 -13.45 -0.83 -13.91
C TYR A 27 -12.86 -0.09 -12.71
N GLN A 28 -11.82 -0.65 -12.09
CA GLN A 28 -11.19 -0.06 -10.91
C GLN A 28 -10.40 1.22 -11.23
N SER A 29 -9.63 1.23 -12.32
CA SER A 29 -8.76 2.36 -12.68
C SER A 29 -9.52 3.64 -13.01
N LEU A 30 -10.76 3.53 -13.49
CA LEU A 30 -11.63 4.69 -13.74
C LEU A 30 -12.25 5.28 -12.46
N ARG A 31 -12.15 4.57 -11.33
CA ARG A 31 -12.84 4.90 -10.07
C ARG A 31 -11.88 5.15 -8.91
N SER A 32 -10.68 4.59 -8.95
CA SER A 32 -9.70 4.80 -7.90
C SER A 32 -9.08 6.18 -8.00
N SER A 33 -9.12 6.90 -6.89
CA SER A 33 -8.44 8.20 -6.73
C SER A 33 -6.92 8.06 -6.51
N GLY A 34 -6.47 6.86 -6.10
CA GLY A 34 -5.10 6.58 -5.70
C GLY A 34 -4.05 6.69 -6.81
N THR A 35 -4.44 6.48 -8.07
CA THR A 35 -3.52 6.59 -9.22
C THR A 35 -2.91 7.98 -9.35
N ASN A 36 -3.69 9.03 -9.02
CA ASN A 36 -3.21 10.40 -9.09
C ASN A 36 -2.16 10.70 -8.01
N VAL A 37 -2.35 10.19 -6.79
CA VAL A 37 -1.38 10.38 -5.69
C VAL A 37 -0.06 9.68 -6.01
N PHE A 38 -0.13 8.47 -6.55
CA PHE A 38 1.05 7.71 -6.90
C PHE A 38 1.85 8.32 -8.06
N ASN A 39 1.18 8.88 -9.07
CA ASN A 39 1.85 9.61 -10.14
C ASN A 39 2.52 10.90 -9.64
N GLN A 40 1.84 11.64 -8.74
CA GLN A 40 2.44 12.83 -8.10
C GLN A 40 3.70 12.47 -7.30
N PHE A 41 3.75 11.28 -6.71
CA PHE A 41 4.94 10.79 -6.04
C PHE A 41 6.11 10.56 -7.01
N ILE A 42 5.86 9.93 -8.17
CA ILE A 42 6.88 9.76 -9.21
C ILE A 42 7.37 11.12 -9.71
N ASP A 43 6.46 12.05 -9.99
CA ASP A 43 6.79 13.41 -10.42
C ASP A 43 7.65 14.13 -9.38
N ALA A 44 7.33 13.97 -8.09
CA ALA A 44 8.10 14.55 -7.00
C ALA A 44 9.55 14.05 -6.99
N PHE A 45 9.77 12.74 -7.09
CA PHE A 45 11.14 12.20 -7.14
C PHE A 45 11.87 12.57 -8.44
N ASN A 46 11.14 12.74 -9.54
CA ASN A 46 11.75 13.12 -10.81
C ASN A 46 12.29 14.56 -10.83
N VAL A 47 11.85 15.43 -9.91
CA VAL A 47 12.48 16.75 -9.68
C VAL A 47 13.98 16.61 -9.40
N TRP A 48 14.34 15.61 -8.61
CA TRP A 48 15.74 15.32 -8.27
C TRP A 48 16.39 14.36 -9.24
N LEU A 49 15.70 13.28 -9.62
CA LEU A 49 16.26 12.19 -10.40
C LEU A 49 16.39 12.50 -11.89
N LYS A 50 15.57 13.39 -12.45
CA LYS A 50 15.67 13.82 -13.87
C LYS A 50 15.85 12.64 -14.83
N VAL A 51 15.03 11.61 -14.64
CA VAL A 51 15.05 10.38 -15.46
C VAL A 51 14.70 10.76 -16.90
N PRO A 52 15.37 10.19 -17.93
CA PRO A 52 15.00 10.41 -19.32
C PRO A 52 13.53 10.10 -19.58
N GLU A 53 12.84 10.95 -20.34
CA GLU A 53 11.39 10.89 -20.53
C GLU A 53 10.91 9.51 -21.03
N GLU A 54 11.63 8.91 -21.99
CA GLU A 54 11.33 7.58 -22.51
C GLU A 54 11.41 6.49 -21.43
N ARG A 55 12.37 6.61 -20.50
CA ARG A 55 12.53 5.66 -19.38
C ARG A 55 11.47 5.90 -18.31
N LEU A 56 11.19 7.16 -17.99
CA LEU A 56 10.14 7.53 -17.04
C LEU A 56 8.76 7.04 -17.50
N ALA A 57 8.46 7.07 -18.80
CA ALA A 57 7.21 6.54 -19.35
C ALA A 57 7.05 5.03 -19.10
N ILE A 58 8.13 4.26 -19.25
CA ILE A 58 8.15 2.82 -18.94
C ILE A 58 7.91 2.60 -17.44
N ILE A 59 8.62 3.34 -16.58
CA ILE A 59 8.47 3.26 -15.12
C ILE A 59 7.05 3.60 -14.70
N ASN A 60 6.49 4.70 -15.17
CA ASN A 60 5.11 5.11 -14.89
C ASN A 60 4.13 4.01 -15.27
N LYS A 61 4.26 3.45 -16.48
CA LYS A 61 3.34 2.42 -16.95
C LYS A 61 3.42 1.14 -16.13
N ALA A 62 4.63 0.66 -15.86
CA ALA A 62 4.84 -0.53 -15.04
C ALA A 62 4.29 -0.35 -13.62
N SER A 63 4.54 0.82 -13.03
CA SER A 63 4.16 1.11 -11.65
C SER A 63 2.64 1.29 -11.50
N GLU A 64 1.96 1.89 -12.48
CA GLU A 64 0.49 1.96 -12.51
C GLU A 64 -0.14 0.56 -12.58
N LEU A 65 0.37 -0.32 -13.45
CA LEU A 65 -0.11 -1.70 -13.58
C LEU A 65 0.07 -2.47 -12.26
N MET A 66 1.24 -2.36 -11.62
CA MET A 66 1.52 -2.97 -10.32
C MET A 66 0.63 -2.41 -9.21
N PHE A 67 0.41 -1.10 -9.18
CA PHE A 67 -0.45 -0.44 -8.21
C PHE A 67 -1.88 -1.02 -8.23
N HIS A 68 -2.50 -1.09 -9.40
CA HIS A 68 -3.84 -1.65 -9.53
C HIS A 68 -3.90 -3.15 -9.28
N ALA A 69 -2.86 -3.90 -9.67
CA ALA A 69 -2.74 -5.30 -9.32
C ALA A 69 -2.73 -5.49 -7.80
N ALA A 70 -1.90 -4.73 -7.08
CA ALA A 70 -1.77 -4.79 -5.64
C ALA A 70 -3.09 -4.48 -4.93
N ILE A 71 -3.80 -3.42 -5.32
CA ILE A 71 -5.10 -3.07 -4.72
C ILE A 71 -6.13 -4.18 -4.94
N MET A 72 -6.24 -4.72 -6.16
CA MET A 72 -7.20 -5.80 -6.41
C MET A 72 -6.90 -7.07 -5.60
N LEU A 73 -5.63 -7.39 -5.39
CA LEU A 73 -5.21 -8.52 -4.56
C LEU A 73 -5.51 -8.26 -3.09
N ASP A 74 -5.19 -7.06 -2.60
CA ASP A 74 -5.44 -6.60 -1.22
C ASP A 74 -6.94 -6.64 -0.90
N ASP A 75 -7.80 -6.05 -1.75
CA ASP A 75 -9.26 -6.10 -1.61
C ASP A 75 -9.80 -7.53 -1.49
N ILE A 76 -9.24 -8.47 -2.26
CA ILE A 76 -9.62 -9.90 -2.20
C ILE A 76 -9.12 -10.53 -0.91
N GLN A 77 -7.87 -10.28 -0.53
CA GLN A 77 -7.21 -10.88 0.64
C GLN A 77 -7.86 -10.43 1.94
N ASP A 78 -8.28 -9.17 2.01
CA ASP A 78 -8.94 -8.56 3.17
C ASP A 78 -10.47 -8.67 3.10
N ASN A 79 -11.01 -9.17 1.98
CA ASN A 79 -12.45 -9.34 1.75
C ASN A 79 -13.20 -8.00 1.87
N SER A 80 -12.59 -6.93 1.36
CA SER A 80 -13.07 -5.55 1.41
C SER A 80 -14.05 -5.28 0.27
N PRO A 81 -15.37 -5.11 0.52
CA PRO A 81 -16.37 -5.03 -0.55
C PRO A 81 -16.40 -3.67 -1.27
N VAL A 82 -15.74 -2.66 -0.71
CA VAL A 82 -15.79 -1.26 -1.15
C VAL A 82 -14.37 -0.68 -1.18
N ARG A 83 -14.06 0.12 -2.20
CA ARG A 83 -12.81 0.85 -2.38
C ARG A 83 -13.12 2.24 -2.93
N ASP A 84 -12.61 3.28 -2.27
CA ASP A 84 -12.82 4.69 -2.64
C ASP A 84 -14.31 5.06 -2.84
N GLY A 85 -15.20 4.50 -2.01
CA GLY A 85 -16.65 4.72 -2.04
C GLY A 85 -17.42 3.91 -3.09
N GLU A 86 -16.72 3.13 -3.91
CA GLU A 86 -17.28 2.31 -4.98
C GLU A 86 -17.12 0.82 -4.68
N LEU A 87 -17.89 -0.05 -5.34
CA LEU A 87 -17.73 -1.50 -5.16
C LEU A 87 -16.33 -1.94 -5.57
N ALA A 88 -15.71 -2.82 -4.77
CA ALA A 88 -14.44 -3.43 -5.15
C ALA A 88 -14.61 -4.29 -6.41
N ALA A 89 -13.55 -4.42 -7.21
CA ALA A 89 -13.63 -5.13 -8.49
C ALA A 89 -14.09 -6.59 -8.32
N HIS A 90 -13.65 -7.27 -7.25
CA HIS A 90 -14.07 -8.64 -6.97
C HIS A 90 -15.53 -8.76 -6.55
N SER A 91 -16.14 -7.70 -6.00
CA SER A 91 -17.57 -7.66 -5.69
C SER A 91 -18.43 -7.56 -6.96
N VAL A 92 -17.88 -7.04 -8.07
CA VAL A 92 -18.57 -6.90 -9.36
C VAL A 92 -18.30 -8.09 -10.28
N PHE A 93 -17.04 -8.48 -10.44
CA PHE A 93 -16.61 -9.51 -11.41
C PHE A 93 -16.36 -10.89 -10.78
N GLY A 94 -16.43 -10.98 -9.46
CA GLY A 94 -16.05 -12.17 -8.70
C GLY A 94 -14.54 -12.27 -8.47
N VAL A 95 -14.18 -13.05 -7.45
CA VAL A 95 -12.80 -13.29 -7.02
C VAL A 95 -11.95 -13.88 -8.15
N ALA A 96 -12.46 -14.90 -8.84
CA ALA A 96 -11.68 -15.61 -9.86
C ALA A 96 -11.24 -14.72 -11.03
N GLN A 97 -12.15 -13.90 -11.58
CA GLN A 97 -11.83 -13.00 -12.68
C GLN A 97 -10.90 -11.87 -12.23
N THR A 98 -11.14 -11.33 -11.05
CA THR A 98 -10.34 -10.22 -10.50
C THR A 98 -8.93 -10.67 -10.16
N LEU A 99 -8.76 -11.85 -9.54
CA LEU A 99 -7.47 -12.46 -9.28
C LEU A 99 -6.69 -12.75 -10.58
N ASN A 100 -7.36 -13.30 -11.58
CA ASN A 100 -6.74 -13.56 -12.89
C ASN A 100 -6.31 -12.26 -13.57
N CYS A 101 -7.14 -11.21 -13.50
CA CYS A 101 -6.81 -9.89 -14.00
C CYS A 101 -5.58 -9.30 -13.28
N ALA A 102 -5.56 -9.31 -11.95
CA ALA A 102 -4.46 -8.78 -11.16
C ALA A 102 -3.13 -9.49 -11.46
N ASN A 103 -3.13 -10.82 -11.53
CA ASN A 103 -1.94 -11.58 -11.93
C ASN A 103 -1.50 -11.25 -13.34
N TYR A 104 -2.44 -11.08 -14.28
CA TYR A 104 -2.12 -10.66 -15.64
C TYR A 104 -1.48 -9.27 -15.68
N LEU A 105 -1.95 -8.31 -14.86
CA LEU A 105 -1.31 -7.00 -14.72
C LEU A 105 0.13 -7.09 -14.21
N CYS A 106 0.42 -7.97 -13.24
CA CYS A 106 1.80 -8.20 -12.77
C CYS A 106 2.73 -8.66 -13.92
N PHE A 107 2.25 -9.54 -14.80
CA PHE A 107 3.03 -9.98 -15.97
C PHE A 107 3.20 -8.88 -17.00
N LEU A 108 2.19 -8.03 -17.24
CA LEU A 108 2.30 -6.87 -18.11
C LEU A 108 3.29 -5.83 -17.55
N ALA A 109 3.28 -5.60 -16.24
CA ALA A 109 4.25 -4.72 -15.60
C ALA A 109 5.69 -5.26 -15.74
N LEU A 110 5.88 -6.56 -15.58
CA LEU A 110 7.17 -7.20 -15.83
C LEU A 110 7.61 -7.07 -17.30
N GLU A 111 6.69 -7.28 -18.25
CA GLU A 111 6.96 -7.07 -19.68
C GLU A 111 7.38 -5.62 -19.97
N GLU A 112 6.73 -4.66 -19.31
CA GLU A 112 7.07 -3.24 -19.42
C GLU A 112 8.48 -2.96 -18.88
N VAL A 113 8.78 -3.43 -17.66
CA VAL A 113 10.11 -3.25 -17.03
C VAL A 113 11.23 -3.89 -17.85
N ARG A 114 10.96 -5.02 -18.53
CA ARG A 114 11.95 -5.69 -19.40
C ARG A 114 12.46 -4.79 -20.54
N LYS A 115 11.69 -3.78 -20.97
CA LYS A 115 12.12 -2.83 -22.02
C LYS A 115 13.27 -1.91 -21.58
N MET A 116 13.56 -1.83 -20.27
CA MET A 116 14.72 -1.10 -19.77
C MET A 116 16.02 -1.92 -19.87
N GLU A 117 15.95 -3.21 -20.22
CA GLU A 117 17.10 -4.12 -20.35
C GLU A 117 17.95 -4.26 -19.06
N ASN A 118 17.47 -3.74 -17.93
CA ASN A 118 18.15 -3.75 -16.64
C ASN A 118 17.23 -4.28 -15.52
N LEU A 119 17.12 -5.61 -15.42
CA LEU A 119 16.25 -6.28 -14.44
C LEU A 119 16.77 -6.25 -13.00
N LYS A 120 17.98 -5.73 -12.75
CA LYS A 120 18.54 -5.66 -11.39
C LYS A 120 17.74 -4.75 -10.45
N ALA A 121 16.86 -3.93 -11.01
CA ALA A 121 15.99 -3.02 -10.30
C ALA A 121 14.71 -3.67 -9.73
N VAL A 122 14.36 -4.90 -10.17
CA VAL A 122 13.14 -5.58 -9.72
C VAL A 122 13.40 -6.23 -8.37
N GLU A 123 12.98 -5.55 -7.30
CA GLU A 123 12.96 -6.11 -5.95
C GLU A 123 11.66 -6.89 -5.72
N ILE A 124 11.80 -8.06 -5.08
CA ILE A 124 10.66 -8.80 -4.56
C ILE A 124 10.40 -8.31 -3.15
N PHE A 125 9.15 -7.94 -2.87
CA PHE A 125 8.68 -7.56 -1.55
C PHE A 125 7.62 -8.55 -1.06
N SER A 126 7.44 -8.63 0.25
CA SER A 126 6.50 -9.56 0.88
C SER A 126 5.83 -8.96 2.10
N GLY A 127 4.81 -9.64 2.64
CA GLY A 127 4.12 -9.24 3.85
C GLY A 127 3.67 -10.48 4.65
N MET A 128 3.63 -10.34 5.97
CA MET A 128 3.13 -11.37 6.89
C MET A 128 1.78 -11.01 7.51
N ASP A 129 1.19 -9.90 7.10
CA ASP A 129 -0.08 -9.37 7.59
C ASP A 129 -1.21 -10.40 7.52
N VAL A 130 -1.37 -11.10 6.38
CA VAL A 130 -2.36 -12.16 6.22
C VAL A 130 -2.12 -13.31 7.19
N TYR A 131 -0.86 -13.74 7.36
CA TYR A 131 -0.51 -14.82 8.29
C TYR A 131 -0.80 -14.44 9.73
N TRP A 132 -0.37 -13.25 10.16
CA TRP A 132 -0.61 -12.75 11.52
C TRP A 132 -2.09 -12.64 11.81
N ARG A 133 -2.86 -12.05 10.89
CA ARG A 133 -4.32 -11.90 10.95
C ARG A 133 -5.04 -13.25 11.06
N ASP A 134 -4.68 -14.23 10.23
CA ASP A 134 -5.39 -15.52 10.17
C ASP A 134 -5.01 -16.47 11.33
N THR A 135 -3.79 -16.34 11.86
CA THR A 135 -3.34 -17.09 13.04
C THR A 135 -3.60 -16.37 14.36
N VAL A 136 -4.08 -15.12 14.30
CA VAL A 136 -4.26 -14.22 15.46
C VAL A 136 -2.95 -14.07 16.24
N THR A 137 -1.83 -14.00 15.51
CA THR A 137 -0.50 -13.82 16.07
C THR A 137 -0.13 -12.35 15.98
N CYS A 138 -0.31 -11.59 17.07
CA CYS A 138 0.10 -10.19 17.11
C CYS A 138 1.63 -10.08 16.94
N PRO A 139 2.12 -9.36 15.91
CA PRO A 139 3.54 -9.08 15.77
C PRO A 139 4.01 -8.05 16.79
N THR A 140 5.32 -7.92 16.96
CA THR A 140 5.93 -6.76 17.59
C THR A 140 5.88 -5.54 16.66
N GLU A 141 6.06 -4.33 17.20
CA GLU A 141 6.13 -3.12 16.35
C GLU A 141 7.32 -3.20 15.38
N LYS A 142 8.44 -3.76 15.84
CA LYS A 142 9.62 -3.98 14.98
C LYS A 142 9.28 -4.88 13.79
N GLU A 143 8.64 -6.02 14.02
CA GLU A 143 8.22 -6.92 12.94
C GLU A 143 7.21 -6.26 12.01
N TYR A 144 6.29 -5.46 12.54
CA TYR A 144 5.38 -4.65 11.72
C TYR A 144 6.16 -3.73 10.77
N PHE A 145 7.11 -2.94 11.26
CA PHE A 145 7.90 -2.01 10.41
C PHE A 145 8.90 -2.70 9.47
N GLU A 146 9.41 -3.88 9.83
CA GLU A 146 10.41 -4.60 9.03
C GLU A 146 9.79 -5.55 8.00
N ILE A 147 8.70 -6.23 8.36
CA ILE A 147 8.09 -7.31 7.58
C ILE A 147 6.68 -6.95 7.16
N GLY A 148 5.85 -6.45 8.08
CA GLY A 148 4.45 -6.13 7.79
C GLY A 148 4.30 -5.07 6.71
N LEU A 149 5.16 -4.05 6.77
CA LEU A 149 5.15 -2.92 5.85
C LEU A 149 5.91 -3.14 4.56
N ASP A 150 6.66 -4.23 4.39
CA ASP A 150 7.46 -4.42 3.18
C ASP A 150 6.57 -4.57 1.93
N LYS A 151 5.31 -5.05 2.06
CA LYS A 151 4.35 -5.04 0.94
C LYS A 151 4.07 -3.62 0.41
N THR A 152 3.84 -2.66 1.30
CA THR A 152 3.49 -1.28 0.95
C THR A 152 4.74 -0.47 0.61
N VAL A 153 5.75 -0.51 1.47
CA VAL A 153 7.00 0.24 1.32
C VAL A 153 7.83 -0.31 0.17
N GLY A 154 7.84 -1.64 -0.03
CA GLY A 154 8.60 -2.30 -1.08
C GLY A 154 8.15 -1.91 -2.49
N HIS A 155 6.84 -1.76 -2.71
CA HIS A 155 6.34 -1.26 -3.99
C HIS A 155 6.85 0.15 -4.30
N VAL A 156 6.69 1.09 -3.36
CA VAL A 156 7.15 2.48 -3.55
C VAL A 156 8.68 2.55 -3.70
N ARG A 157 9.41 1.76 -2.90
CA ARG A 157 10.86 1.63 -2.98
C ARG A 157 11.32 1.11 -4.34
N MET A 158 10.65 0.09 -4.88
CA MET A 158 10.95 -0.45 -6.20
C MET A 158 10.83 0.63 -7.28
N VAL A 159 9.78 1.46 -7.26
CA VAL A 159 9.61 2.54 -8.24
C VAL A 159 10.77 3.54 -8.20
N VAL A 160 11.13 4.02 -7.01
CA VAL A 160 12.24 4.99 -6.88
C VAL A 160 13.58 4.35 -7.22
N ARG A 161 13.76 3.05 -6.93
CA ARG A 161 14.96 2.31 -7.35
C ARG A 161 15.07 2.20 -8.87
N LEU A 162 13.96 1.92 -9.56
CA LEU A 162 13.91 1.94 -11.04
C LEU A 162 14.31 3.33 -11.56
N MET A 163 13.77 4.39 -10.96
CA MET A 163 14.13 5.77 -11.32
C MET A 163 15.60 6.09 -11.06
N GLN A 164 16.14 5.69 -9.90
CA GLN A 164 17.54 5.90 -9.53
C GLN A 164 18.51 5.22 -10.51
N ILE A 165 18.15 4.03 -11.01
CA ILE A 165 18.98 3.27 -11.95
C ILE A 165 19.02 3.90 -13.34
N GLU A 166 17.90 4.51 -13.76
CA GLU A 166 17.79 5.22 -15.04
C GLU A 166 18.16 6.71 -14.92
N SER A 167 18.60 7.16 -13.75
CA SER A 167 18.98 8.53 -13.45
C SER A 167 20.48 8.74 -13.60
N VAL A 168 20.86 9.99 -13.92
CA VAL A 168 22.26 10.46 -13.81
C VAL A 168 22.65 10.84 -12.37
N SER A 169 21.68 10.95 -11.45
CA SER A 169 21.92 11.27 -10.04
C SER A 169 22.31 10.01 -9.28
N GLU A 170 23.46 10.06 -8.59
CA GLU A 170 23.93 8.96 -7.72
C GLU A 170 23.38 9.04 -6.28
N THR A 171 22.58 10.06 -5.97
CA THR A 171 21.97 10.23 -4.64
C THR A 171 21.02 9.08 -4.32
N ASP A 172 21.20 8.45 -3.15
CA ASP A 172 20.31 7.40 -2.67
C ASP A 172 19.15 7.97 -1.83
N TYR A 173 17.93 7.83 -2.34
CA TYR A 173 16.72 8.28 -1.68
C TYR A 173 16.00 7.18 -0.90
N THR A 174 16.54 5.96 -0.87
CA THR A 174 15.88 4.79 -0.25
C THR A 174 15.45 5.03 1.20
N GLY A 175 16.26 5.75 1.98
CA GLY A 175 15.92 6.10 3.36
C GLY A 175 14.69 6.99 3.47
N LEU A 176 14.60 8.03 2.62
CA LEU A 176 13.44 8.92 2.55
C LEU A 176 12.20 8.17 2.07
N VAL A 177 12.33 7.34 1.04
CA VAL A 177 11.22 6.53 0.50
C VAL A 177 10.68 5.56 1.55
N ARG A 178 11.57 4.91 2.32
CA ARG A 178 11.18 4.05 3.44
C ARG A 178 10.37 4.84 4.47
N LYS A 179 10.84 6.02 4.88
CA LYS A 179 10.11 6.88 5.84
C LYS A 179 8.74 7.31 5.31
N LEU A 180 8.66 7.73 4.05
CA LEU A 180 7.40 8.11 3.39
C LEU A 180 6.39 6.95 3.36
N GLY A 181 6.84 5.75 2.97
CA GLY A 181 5.97 4.57 2.93
C GLY A 181 5.48 4.15 4.32
N ILE A 182 6.36 4.20 5.34
CA ILE A 182 5.97 3.93 6.73
C ILE A 182 4.95 4.96 7.21
N HIS A 183 5.22 6.26 6.99
CA HIS A 183 4.31 7.33 7.37
C HIS A 183 2.93 7.14 6.73
N TYR A 184 2.87 6.84 5.43
CA TYR A 184 1.62 6.61 4.72
C TYR A 184 0.83 5.43 5.31
N GLN A 185 1.47 4.28 5.58
CA GLN A 185 0.73 3.13 6.14
C GLN A 185 0.29 3.38 7.58
N VAL A 186 1.12 3.97 8.43
CA VAL A 186 0.72 4.25 9.82
C VAL A 186 -0.42 5.28 9.87
N LEU A 187 -0.42 6.25 8.95
CA LEU A 187 -1.52 7.20 8.81
C LEU A 187 -2.82 6.52 8.37
N ASP A 188 -2.76 5.65 7.36
CA ASP A 188 -3.89 4.87 6.87
C ASP A 188 -4.49 4.00 7.99
N ASP A 189 -3.64 3.28 8.71
CA ASP A 189 -3.97 2.49 9.90
C ASP A 189 -4.64 3.33 11.01
N TYR A 190 -4.11 4.53 11.28
CA TYR A 190 -4.73 5.46 12.23
C TYR A 190 -6.12 5.92 11.75
N MET A 191 -6.22 6.27 10.47
CA MET A 191 -7.44 6.79 9.86
C MET A 191 -8.55 5.74 9.77
N SER A 192 -8.21 4.49 9.52
CA SER A 192 -9.13 3.35 9.54
C SER A 192 -9.93 3.28 10.85
N LEU A 193 -9.30 3.64 11.98
CA LEU A 193 -9.91 3.57 13.30
C LEU A 193 -10.55 4.88 13.79
N GLN A 194 -10.14 6.03 13.25
CA GLN A 194 -10.54 7.36 13.76
C GLN A 194 -11.37 8.20 12.79
N SER A 195 -11.29 7.96 11.48
CA SER A 195 -11.86 8.85 10.46
C SER A 195 -13.25 8.44 9.97
N LYS A 196 -14.20 9.37 10.06
CA LYS A 196 -15.53 9.23 9.45
C LYS A 196 -15.49 9.22 7.93
N GLN A 197 -14.56 9.97 7.33
CA GLN A 197 -14.41 10.00 5.87
C GLN A 197 -13.90 8.65 5.36
N ASN A 198 -12.87 8.10 6.02
CA ASN A 198 -12.35 6.78 5.68
C ASN A 198 -13.46 5.73 5.80
N ALA A 199 -14.29 5.79 6.85
CA ALA A 199 -15.43 4.91 6.98
C ALA A 199 -16.45 4.98 5.84
N GLN A 200 -16.60 6.15 5.19
CA GLN A 200 -17.43 6.30 3.99
C GLN A 200 -16.74 5.70 2.76
N ASP A 201 -15.47 6.02 2.56
CA ASP A 201 -14.67 5.56 1.42
C ASP A 201 -14.48 4.03 1.42
N LYS A 202 -14.54 3.41 2.60
CA LYS A 202 -14.41 1.97 2.80
C LYS A 202 -15.73 1.25 3.06
N GLY A 203 -16.83 2.02 3.17
CA GLY A 203 -18.17 1.50 3.42
C GLY A 203 -18.39 0.91 4.82
N THR A 204 -17.40 0.95 5.73
CA THR A 204 -17.54 0.51 7.12
C THR A 204 -16.66 1.32 8.07
N PHE A 205 -17.13 1.52 9.30
CA PHE A 205 -16.38 2.19 10.37
C PHE A 205 -15.43 1.20 11.06
N CYS A 206 -14.14 1.52 11.21
CA CYS A 206 -13.12 0.59 11.72
C CYS A 206 -13.01 -0.69 10.88
N GLU A 207 -12.68 -0.54 9.60
CA GLU A 207 -12.47 -1.68 8.69
C GLU A 207 -11.38 -2.62 9.20
N ASP A 208 -10.30 -2.10 9.80
CA ASP A 208 -9.21 -2.93 10.36
C ASP A 208 -9.71 -3.95 11.38
N ILE A 209 -10.79 -3.62 12.12
CA ILE A 209 -11.43 -4.53 13.09
C ILE A 209 -12.25 -5.61 12.38
N GLU A 210 -12.91 -5.28 11.27
CA GLU A 210 -13.61 -6.28 10.44
C GLU A 210 -12.62 -7.22 9.73
N GLU A 211 -11.49 -6.69 9.29
CA GLU A 211 -10.43 -7.47 8.66
C GLU A 211 -9.70 -8.33 9.70
N GLY A 212 -9.58 -7.84 10.94
CA GLY A 212 -8.72 -8.41 11.98
C GLY A 212 -7.24 -8.06 11.76
N LYS A 213 -6.97 -6.99 11.00
CA LYS A 213 -5.63 -6.51 10.67
C LYS A 213 -4.90 -6.07 11.92
N PHE A 214 -3.63 -6.46 12.08
CA PHE A 214 -2.77 -5.94 13.15
C PHE A 214 -2.09 -4.65 12.69
N SER A 215 -2.81 -3.53 12.77
CA SER A 215 -2.24 -2.20 12.57
C SER A 215 -1.54 -1.65 13.82
N LEU A 216 -0.72 -0.60 13.65
CA LEU A 216 0.13 -0.07 14.73
C LEU A 216 -0.62 0.27 16.04
N PRO A 217 -1.79 0.94 16.02
CA PRO A 217 -2.51 1.23 17.27
C PRO A 217 -2.89 -0.03 18.06
N ILE A 218 -3.20 -1.11 17.35
CA ILE A 218 -3.64 -2.39 17.93
C ILE A 218 -2.45 -3.14 18.48
N ILE A 219 -1.38 -3.22 17.69
CA ILE A 219 -0.10 -3.82 18.08
C ILE A 219 0.40 -3.18 19.37
N HIS A 220 0.39 -1.84 19.43
CA HIS A 220 0.76 -1.10 20.63
C HIS A 220 -0.15 -1.46 21.81
N SER A 221 -1.48 -1.45 21.62
CA SER A 221 -2.42 -1.71 22.73
C SER A 221 -2.26 -3.11 23.32
N ILE A 222 -2.10 -4.12 22.46
CA ILE A 222 -1.88 -5.52 22.85
C ILE A 222 -0.61 -5.68 23.69
N GLN A 223 0.44 -4.92 23.37
CA GLN A 223 1.71 -4.98 24.08
C GLN A 223 1.75 -4.10 25.34
N ALA A 224 1.06 -2.97 25.33
CA ALA A 224 1.08 -1.98 26.40
C ALA A 224 0.33 -2.44 27.67
N ASN A 225 -0.72 -3.25 27.52
CA ASN A 225 -1.49 -3.74 28.66
C ASN A 225 -1.80 -5.25 28.60
N PRO A 226 -1.02 -6.10 29.30
CA PRO A 226 -1.26 -7.55 29.37
C PRO A 226 -2.65 -7.95 29.91
N GLN A 227 -3.30 -7.09 30.71
CA GLN A 227 -4.61 -7.40 31.29
C GLN A 227 -5.75 -7.32 30.26
N ASN A 228 -5.66 -6.35 29.33
CA ASN A 228 -6.65 -6.16 28.26
C ASN A 228 -6.31 -6.96 26.99
N ARG A 229 -5.10 -7.55 26.94
CA ARG A 229 -4.59 -8.27 25.77
C ARG A 229 -5.52 -9.36 25.28
N GLN A 230 -5.97 -10.26 26.16
CA GLN A 230 -6.80 -11.39 25.74
C GLN A 230 -8.17 -10.92 25.22
N GLU A 231 -8.78 -9.96 25.91
CA GLU A 231 -10.05 -9.37 25.50
C GLU A 231 -9.95 -8.73 24.11
N LEU A 232 -8.91 -7.94 23.86
CA LEU A 232 -8.70 -7.31 22.56
C LEU A 232 -8.44 -8.36 21.46
N LEU A 233 -7.64 -9.38 21.74
CA LEU A 233 -7.39 -10.49 20.79
C LEU A 233 -8.67 -11.28 20.48
N ASP A 234 -9.54 -11.49 21.48
CA ASP A 234 -10.82 -12.19 21.29
C ASP A 234 -11.79 -11.37 20.43
N ILE A 235 -11.77 -10.04 20.52
CA ILE A 235 -12.50 -9.16 19.61
C ILE A 235 -11.89 -9.23 18.20
N TRP A 236 -10.57 -9.18 18.10
CA TRP A 236 -9.85 -9.24 16.81
C TRP A 236 -10.15 -10.53 16.04
N LYS A 237 -10.16 -11.65 16.75
CA LYS A 237 -10.47 -12.96 16.18
C LYS A 237 -11.90 -13.05 15.62
N GLN A 238 -12.83 -12.25 16.14
CA GLN A 238 -14.23 -12.29 15.70
C GLN A 238 -14.47 -11.60 14.36
N ARG A 239 -13.57 -10.72 13.90
CA ARG A 239 -13.75 -9.98 12.63
C ARG A 239 -15.13 -9.32 12.56
N THR A 240 -15.49 -8.67 13.66
CA THR A 240 -16.88 -8.33 13.97
C THR A 240 -17.36 -7.11 13.22
N LYS A 241 -18.61 -7.17 12.75
CA LYS A 241 -19.34 -6.02 12.18
C LYS A 241 -20.17 -5.28 13.23
N SER A 242 -20.21 -5.74 14.48
CA SER A 242 -20.97 -5.09 15.56
C SER A 242 -20.35 -3.74 15.92
N MET A 243 -21.18 -2.70 15.89
CA MET A 243 -20.77 -1.36 16.25
C MET A 243 -20.38 -1.28 17.74
N GLU A 244 -21.08 -2.01 18.60
CA GLU A 244 -20.84 -2.07 20.04
C GLU A 244 -19.45 -2.65 20.34
N LEU A 245 -19.10 -3.76 19.69
CA LEU A 245 -17.78 -4.38 19.86
C LEU A 245 -16.66 -3.50 19.29
N LYS A 246 -16.89 -2.83 18.16
CA LYS A 246 -15.93 -1.85 17.60
C LYS A 246 -15.70 -0.68 18.55
N GLN A 247 -16.77 -0.09 19.08
CA GLN A 247 -16.67 0.99 20.07
C GLN A 247 -15.97 0.55 21.36
N HIS A 248 -16.21 -0.70 21.78
CA HIS A 248 -15.53 -1.28 22.94
C HIS A 248 -14.03 -1.45 22.68
N ALA A 249 -13.65 -2.02 21.54
CA ALA A 249 -12.25 -2.11 21.13
C ALA A 249 -11.56 -0.74 21.08
N LEU A 250 -12.21 0.28 20.51
CA LEU A 250 -11.68 1.64 20.48
C LEU A 250 -11.43 2.20 21.90
N LYS A 251 -12.31 1.92 22.87
CA LYS A 251 -12.07 2.31 24.28
C LYS A 251 -10.86 1.60 24.89
N LEU A 252 -10.63 0.33 24.54
CA LEU A 252 -9.44 -0.39 24.98
C LEU A 252 -8.16 0.23 24.40
N LEU A 253 -8.18 0.61 23.10
CA LEU A 253 -7.06 1.31 22.43
C LEU A 253 -6.82 2.71 23.03
N GLU A 254 -7.88 3.44 23.36
CA GLU A 254 -7.78 4.74 24.02
C GLU A 254 -7.18 4.60 25.43
N GLY A 255 -7.64 3.60 26.19
CA GLY A 255 -7.18 3.34 27.56
C GLY A 255 -5.70 2.95 27.67
N THR A 256 -5.10 2.44 26.59
CA THR A 256 -3.65 2.17 26.51
C THR A 256 -2.85 3.32 25.89
N GLY A 257 -3.51 4.40 25.48
CA GLY A 257 -2.86 5.55 24.86
C GLY A 257 -2.37 5.27 23.43
N SER A 258 -2.86 4.23 22.76
CA SER A 258 -2.40 3.83 21.42
C SER A 258 -2.53 4.92 20.37
N PHE A 259 -3.62 5.68 20.37
CA PHE A 259 -3.78 6.77 19.41
C PHE A 259 -2.79 7.91 19.66
N SER A 260 -2.48 8.20 20.92
CA SER A 260 -1.45 9.18 21.28
C SER A 260 -0.06 8.72 20.86
N HIS A 261 0.24 7.43 21.06
CA HIS A 261 1.48 6.80 20.60
C HIS A 261 1.64 6.93 19.08
N CYS A 262 0.63 6.54 18.29
CA CYS A 262 0.68 6.64 16.83
C CYS A 262 0.78 8.08 16.33
N ARG A 263 0.06 9.02 16.95
CA ARG A 263 0.15 10.45 16.60
C ARG A 263 1.56 10.97 16.83
N LYS A 264 2.17 10.66 17.99
CA LYS A 264 3.54 11.08 18.30
C LYS A 264 4.54 10.50 17.31
N PHE A 265 4.41 9.20 16.98
CA PHE A 265 5.24 8.56 15.97
C PHE A 265 5.13 9.24 14.60
N LEU A 266 3.91 9.55 14.15
CA LEU A 266 3.66 10.24 12.88
C LEU A 266 4.25 11.66 12.87
N GLU A 267 4.12 12.42 13.95
CA GLU A 267 4.70 13.76 14.09
C GLU A 267 6.23 13.74 13.99
N ASP A 268 6.87 12.82 14.72
CA ASP A 268 8.34 12.68 14.70
C ASP A 268 8.83 12.23 13.31
N LEU A 269 8.13 11.28 12.69
CA LEU A 269 8.46 10.78 11.36
C LEU A 269 8.23 11.84 10.27
N GLU A 270 7.17 12.64 10.37
CA GLU A 270 6.90 13.76 9.46
C GLU A 270 8.04 14.79 9.52
N GLN A 271 8.52 15.13 10.73
CA GLN A 271 9.65 16.03 10.89
C GLN A 271 10.93 15.46 10.27
N ASP A 272 11.20 14.16 10.47
CA ASP A 272 12.34 13.47 9.87
C ASP A 272 12.27 13.40 8.35
N ILE A 273 11.07 13.29 7.77
CA ILE A 273 10.85 13.35 6.33
C ILE A 273 11.15 14.75 5.80
N ARG A 274 10.64 15.81 6.46
CA ARG A 274 10.88 17.19 6.03
C ARG A 274 12.35 17.58 6.13
N ASN A 275 13.05 17.12 7.17
CA ASN A 275 14.50 17.29 7.30
C ASN A 275 15.26 16.64 6.14
N ASP A 276 14.85 15.44 5.73
CA ASP A 276 15.42 14.77 4.55
C ASP A 276 15.14 15.54 3.26
N ILE A 277 13.90 16.01 3.06
CA ILE A 277 13.54 16.82 1.88
C ILE A 277 14.45 18.05 1.80
N GLN A 278 14.61 18.79 2.90
CA GLN A 278 15.49 19.95 2.96
C GLN A 278 16.96 19.57 2.66
N LYS A 279 17.42 18.44 3.20
CA LYS A 279 18.79 17.93 2.98
C LYS A 279 19.06 17.58 1.51
N PHE A 280 18.08 16.98 0.82
CA PHE A 280 18.22 16.59 -0.58
C PHE A 280 17.98 17.75 -1.57
N GLY A 281 17.40 18.85 -1.09
CA GLY A 281 17.13 20.06 -1.86
C GLY A 281 15.63 20.28 -2.07
N GLU A 282 15.22 21.53 -2.29
CA GLU A 282 13.81 21.92 -2.34
C GLU A 282 12.97 21.04 -3.30
N ASN A 283 11.83 20.54 -2.81
CA ASN A 283 10.90 19.73 -3.58
C ASN A 283 9.45 20.10 -3.22
N ALA A 284 8.93 21.10 -3.92
CA ALA A 284 7.60 21.65 -3.65
C ALA A 284 6.46 20.63 -3.82
N ILE A 285 6.64 19.64 -4.71
CA ILE A 285 5.64 18.58 -4.93
C ILE A 285 5.59 17.68 -3.70
N LEU A 286 6.76 17.22 -3.22
CA LEU A 286 6.82 16.35 -2.04
C LEU A 286 6.36 17.06 -0.76
N GLU A 287 6.69 18.35 -0.60
CA GLU A 287 6.18 19.18 0.49
C GLU A 287 4.65 19.30 0.45
N LYS A 288 4.06 19.44 -0.74
CA LYS A 288 2.61 19.47 -0.92
C LYS A 288 1.97 18.13 -0.57
N ILE A 289 2.59 17.01 -0.94
CA ILE A 289 2.15 15.66 -0.56
C ILE A 289 2.17 15.56 0.97
N MET A 290 3.28 15.88 1.64
CA MET A 290 3.39 15.83 3.10
C MET A 290 2.38 16.72 3.81
N ASN A 291 2.14 17.92 3.29
CA ASN A 291 1.09 18.79 3.80
C ASN A 291 -0.31 18.18 3.66
N THR A 292 -0.56 17.34 2.67
CA THR A 292 -1.87 16.70 2.44
C THR A 292 -2.08 15.53 3.39
N VAL A 293 -1.03 14.77 3.67
CA VAL A 293 -1.05 13.60 4.56
C VAL A 293 -0.64 13.90 5.99
N SER A 294 -0.49 15.18 6.38
CA SER A 294 -0.06 15.53 7.74
C SER A 294 -1.10 15.14 8.79
N ILE A 295 -0.64 14.52 9.88
CA ILE A 295 -1.48 14.13 11.01
C ILE A 295 -2.17 15.32 11.69
N HIS A 296 -1.63 16.54 11.55
CA HIS A 296 -2.22 17.76 12.07
C HIS A 296 -3.49 18.22 11.34
N LYS A 297 -3.75 17.70 10.12
CA LYS A 297 -5.00 17.96 9.40
C LYS A 297 -6.14 17.05 9.83
N ILE A 298 -5.84 15.98 10.55
CA ILE A 298 -6.82 14.99 11.00
C ILE A 298 -7.34 15.46 12.36
N LYS A 299 -8.59 15.95 12.35
CA LYS A 299 -9.35 16.38 13.53
C LYS A 299 -9.98 15.21 14.25
#